data_AF-A0A949AD27-F1
#
_entry.id   AF-A0A949AD27-F1
#
_cell.length_a   1.000
_cell.length_b   1.000
_cell.length_c   1.000
_cell.angle_alpha   90.00
_cell.angle_beta   90.00
_cell.angle_gamma   90.00
#
_symmetry.space_group_name_H-M   'P 1'
#
loop_
_entity.id
_entity.type
_entity.pdbx_description
1 polymer ?
#
loop_
_entity_poly.entity_id
_entity_poly.type
_entity_poly.pdbx_seq_one_letter_code
_entity_poly.pdbx_strand_id
1 'polypeptide(L)'
;MPEKNYFIHESSFVDDGVSIGDGTKIWHFSHIQTGAKLGSKCILGQNVNIGSNVIIGDNVKIQNNVSVYEGLTIESDVFLGPSCVLTNVSNPRSQVLRHSLYEKTLIKRGATIGANATIVCGITLGRYCFIAAGAVVTRDVPDYAFIVGVPGRQRGWMSRHGHILKPGPEGIMTCPESGFRYKEVSPGTLKCLDLNEEEPLPENLAKGSENYRAIKEKSK
;
A
#
# COMPACT_ATOMS: atom_id res chain seq x y z
N MET A 1 -1.01 -32.47 14.06
CA MET A 1 -0.78 -31.00 14.12
C MET A 1 -1.77 -30.38 13.14
N PRO A 2 -2.51 -29.32 13.49
CA PRO A 2 -3.37 -28.65 12.50
C PRO A 2 -2.49 -28.20 11.33
N GLU A 3 -2.95 -28.44 10.11
CA GLU A 3 -2.27 -27.99 8.90
C GLU A 3 -2.09 -26.47 8.99
N LYS A 4 -0.88 -25.99 8.72
CA LYS A 4 -0.64 -24.55 8.59
C LYS A 4 -1.38 -24.09 7.34
N ASN A 5 -2.39 -23.23 7.51
CA ASN A 5 -3.17 -22.66 6.40
C ASN A 5 -2.40 -21.57 5.61
N TYR A 6 -1.10 -21.42 5.83
CA TYR A 6 -0.24 -20.44 5.20
C TYR A 6 1.03 -21.12 4.66
N PHE A 7 1.69 -20.47 3.71
CA PHE A 7 2.89 -20.99 3.05
C PHE A 7 4.12 -20.18 3.46
N ILE A 8 5.20 -20.86 3.84
CA ILE A 8 6.53 -20.28 4.03
C ILE A 8 7.50 -21.10 3.19
N HIS A 9 8.21 -20.43 2.28
CA HIS A 9 9.29 -21.06 1.52
C HIS A 9 10.45 -21.47 2.46
N GLU A 10 11.05 -22.63 2.24
CA GLU A 10 12.11 -23.19 3.11
C GLU A 10 13.35 -22.30 3.27
N SER A 11 13.58 -21.41 2.31
CA SER A 11 14.69 -20.44 2.36
C SER A 11 14.37 -19.15 3.12
N SER A 12 13.20 -19.05 3.73
CA SER A 12 12.77 -17.89 4.53
C SER A 12 12.79 -18.23 6.01
N PHE A 13 13.10 -17.22 6.83
CA PHE A 13 13.18 -17.35 8.28
C PHE A 13 12.06 -16.56 8.95
N VAL A 14 11.37 -17.17 9.90
CA VAL A 14 10.34 -16.53 10.71
C VAL A 14 10.71 -16.75 12.16
N ASP A 15 10.92 -15.66 12.90
CA ASP A 15 11.23 -15.71 14.32
C ASP A 15 10.05 -16.26 15.13
N ASP A 16 10.32 -16.64 16.38
CA ASP A 16 9.27 -16.98 17.34
C ASP A 16 8.35 -15.78 17.64
N GLY A 17 7.10 -16.07 18.02
CA GLY A 17 6.14 -15.04 18.41
C GLY A 17 5.55 -14.22 17.24
N VAL A 18 5.80 -14.61 16.00
CA VAL A 18 5.14 -14.03 14.81
C VAL A 18 3.74 -14.62 14.63
N SER A 19 2.76 -13.76 14.35
CA SER A 19 1.40 -14.19 13.98
C SER A 19 1.22 -14.07 12.46
N ILE A 20 0.75 -15.14 11.82
CA ILE A 20 0.50 -15.19 10.37
C ILE A 20 -0.92 -15.67 10.12
N GLY A 21 -1.72 -14.86 9.42
CA GLY A 21 -3.10 -15.19 9.05
C GLY A 21 -3.21 -16.19 7.91
N ASP A 22 -4.41 -16.76 7.75
CA ASP A 22 -4.70 -17.84 6.80
C ASP A 22 -4.50 -17.40 5.35
N GLY A 23 -3.98 -18.31 4.52
CA GLY A 23 -3.74 -18.10 3.10
C GLY A 23 -2.57 -17.17 2.77
N THR A 24 -1.87 -16.64 3.79
CA THR A 24 -0.66 -15.82 3.57
C THR A 24 0.47 -16.65 2.99
N LYS A 25 1.22 -16.07 2.04
CA LYS A 25 2.35 -16.73 1.35
C LYS A 25 3.61 -15.90 1.51
N ILE A 26 4.66 -16.53 2.03
CA ILE A 26 5.98 -15.94 2.22
C ILE A 26 6.95 -16.66 1.29
N TRP A 27 7.41 -15.95 0.26
CA TRP A 27 8.34 -16.46 -0.74
C TRP A 27 9.80 -16.31 -0.28
N HIS A 28 10.70 -16.82 -1.12
CA HIS A 28 12.13 -17.03 -0.88
C HIS A 28 12.86 -15.89 -0.16
N PHE A 29 13.80 -16.26 0.71
CA PHE A 29 14.79 -15.36 1.31
C PHE A 29 14.19 -14.18 2.09
N SER A 30 13.00 -14.37 2.66
CA SER A 30 12.35 -13.35 3.49
C SER A 30 12.66 -13.59 4.96
N HIS A 31 12.71 -12.52 5.75
CA HIS A 31 12.86 -12.56 7.20
C HIS A 31 11.70 -11.84 7.88
N ILE A 32 10.98 -12.53 8.75
CA ILE A 32 9.88 -11.98 9.55
C ILE A 32 10.28 -12.00 11.02
N GLN A 33 10.43 -10.82 11.60
CA GLN A 33 10.98 -10.66 12.93
C GLN A 33 9.93 -10.77 14.03
N THR A 34 10.41 -11.09 15.23
CA THR A 34 9.61 -11.32 16.45
C THR A 34 8.51 -10.27 16.67
N GLY A 35 7.32 -10.74 17.06
CA GLY A 35 6.18 -9.88 17.40
C GLY A 35 5.43 -9.27 16.21
N ALA A 36 5.90 -9.46 14.98
CA ALA A 36 5.17 -9.05 13.79
C ALA A 36 3.82 -9.78 13.68
N LYS A 37 2.81 -9.06 13.18
CA LYS A 37 1.45 -9.56 12.98
C LYS A 37 1.06 -9.35 11.52
N LEU A 38 0.92 -10.46 10.79
CA LEU A 38 0.51 -10.48 9.39
C LEU A 38 -0.91 -11.01 9.31
N GLY A 39 -1.80 -10.26 8.64
CA GLY A 39 -3.15 -10.69 8.34
C GLY A 39 -3.21 -11.87 7.37
N SER A 40 -4.42 -12.15 6.92
CA SER A 40 -4.75 -13.26 6.02
C SER A 40 -4.52 -12.88 4.57
N LYS A 41 -4.25 -13.87 3.72
CA LYS A 41 -4.15 -13.73 2.24
C LYS A 41 -3.08 -12.73 1.79
N CYS A 42 -2.08 -12.45 2.62
CA CYS A 42 -0.95 -11.60 2.24
C CYS A 42 0.00 -12.35 1.30
N ILE A 43 0.70 -11.60 0.45
CA ILE A 43 1.76 -12.15 -0.40
C ILE A 43 3.02 -11.34 -0.15
N LEU A 44 4.05 -12.00 0.38
CA LEU A 44 5.38 -11.44 0.56
C LEU A 44 6.31 -12.08 -0.47
N GLY A 45 6.81 -11.28 -1.39
CA GLY A 45 7.73 -11.67 -2.46
C GLY A 45 9.10 -12.11 -1.97
N GLN A 46 10.06 -12.18 -2.88
CA GLN A 46 11.42 -12.55 -2.55
C GLN A 46 12.14 -11.43 -1.78
N ASN A 47 12.97 -11.77 -0.80
CA ASN A 47 13.82 -10.82 -0.08
C ASN A 47 13.01 -9.70 0.60
N VAL A 48 11.88 -10.07 1.22
CA VAL A 48 11.10 -9.15 2.05
C VAL A 48 11.59 -9.25 3.49
N ASN A 49 11.81 -8.10 4.12
CA ASN A 49 12.11 -8.02 5.56
C ASN A 49 10.94 -7.35 6.28
N ILE A 50 10.36 -8.03 7.26
CA ILE A 50 9.36 -7.45 8.17
C ILE A 50 9.99 -7.30 9.54
N GLY A 51 10.11 -6.04 9.98
CA GLY A 51 10.68 -5.66 11.27
C GLY A 51 9.82 -6.09 12.45
N SER A 52 10.43 -6.02 13.63
CA SER A 52 9.77 -6.37 14.90
C SER A 52 8.52 -5.53 15.12
N ASN A 53 7.49 -6.14 15.72
CA ASN A 53 6.23 -5.48 16.11
C ASN A 53 5.43 -4.78 14.98
N VAL A 54 5.77 -5.02 13.71
CA VAL A 54 5.04 -4.48 12.57
C VAL A 54 3.64 -5.10 12.47
N ILE A 55 2.65 -4.28 12.13
CA ILE A 55 1.26 -4.72 11.93
C ILE A 55 0.92 -4.59 10.44
N ILE A 56 0.50 -5.70 9.84
CA ILE A 56 0.06 -5.79 8.45
C ILE A 56 -1.35 -6.39 8.44
N GLY A 57 -2.29 -5.70 7.79
CA GLY A 57 -3.67 -6.13 7.59
C GLY A 57 -3.80 -7.31 6.62
N ASP A 58 -5.02 -7.53 6.13
CA ASP A 58 -5.34 -8.63 5.23
C ASP A 58 -5.10 -8.26 3.75
N ASN A 59 -4.85 -9.26 2.91
CA ASN A 59 -4.74 -9.11 1.45
C ASN A 59 -3.68 -8.07 1.01
N VAL A 60 -2.66 -7.85 1.85
CA VAL A 60 -1.54 -6.96 1.53
C VAL A 60 -0.57 -7.68 0.59
N LYS A 61 -0.15 -6.98 -0.46
CA LYS A 61 0.80 -7.49 -1.45
C LYS A 61 2.11 -6.73 -1.34
N ILE A 62 3.13 -7.41 -0.86
CA ILE A 62 4.49 -6.89 -0.71
C ILE A 62 5.36 -7.56 -1.77
N GLN A 63 5.75 -6.79 -2.79
CA GLN A 63 6.58 -7.30 -3.86
C GLN A 63 8.05 -7.46 -3.42
N ASN A 64 8.88 -7.98 -4.31
CA ASN A 64 10.28 -8.32 -3.99
C ASN A 64 11.07 -7.11 -3.49
N ASN A 65 12.04 -7.37 -2.60
CA ASN A 65 13.03 -6.42 -2.08
C ASN A 65 12.44 -5.25 -1.27
N VAL A 66 11.31 -5.46 -0.60
CA VAL A 66 10.70 -4.44 0.27
C VAL A 66 11.04 -4.73 1.72
N SER A 67 11.55 -3.71 2.43
CA SER A 67 11.76 -3.75 3.87
C SER A 67 10.71 -2.92 4.58
N VAL A 68 9.90 -3.56 5.43
CA VAL A 68 8.94 -2.90 6.31
C VAL A 68 9.55 -2.84 7.71
N TYR A 69 10.07 -1.68 8.09
CA TYR A 69 10.74 -1.49 9.38
C TYR A 69 9.76 -1.36 10.56
N GLU A 70 10.28 -1.53 11.78
CA GLU A 70 9.52 -1.22 13.00
C GLU A 70 9.04 0.23 13.00
N GLY A 71 7.83 0.44 13.52
CA GLY A 71 7.11 1.73 13.49
C GLY A 71 6.11 1.85 12.34
N LEU A 72 6.12 0.94 11.37
CA LEU A 72 5.15 0.91 10.29
C LEU A 72 3.88 0.13 10.66
N THR A 73 2.73 0.67 10.25
CA THR A 73 1.43 -0.01 10.25
C THR A 73 0.86 0.03 8.85
N ILE A 74 0.52 -1.14 8.32
CA ILE A 74 0.00 -1.31 6.96
C ILE A 74 -1.41 -1.90 7.07
N GLU A 75 -2.41 -1.15 6.63
CA GLU A 75 -3.78 -1.62 6.59
C GLU A 75 -4.02 -2.58 5.41
N SER A 76 -5.21 -3.19 5.39
CA SER A 76 -5.57 -4.19 4.40
C SER A 76 -5.57 -3.66 2.96
N ASP A 77 -5.43 -4.58 1.99
CA ASP A 77 -5.49 -4.29 0.55
C ASP A 77 -4.38 -3.37 0.01
N VAL A 78 -3.37 -3.03 0.82
CA VAL A 78 -2.21 -2.24 0.39
C VAL A 78 -1.35 -3.00 -0.60
N PHE A 79 -0.84 -2.29 -1.61
CA PHE A 79 0.13 -2.79 -2.57
C PHE A 79 1.46 -2.06 -2.42
N LEU A 80 2.51 -2.77 -2.01
CA LEU A 80 3.89 -2.29 -1.98
C LEU A 80 4.63 -2.83 -3.21
N GLY A 81 4.87 -1.95 -4.18
CA GLY A 81 5.51 -2.29 -5.45
C GLY A 81 6.97 -2.75 -5.30
N PRO A 82 7.54 -3.38 -6.34
CA PRO A 82 8.87 -3.96 -6.27
C PRO A 82 9.91 -2.91 -5.87
N SER A 83 10.72 -3.25 -4.87
CA SER A 83 11.79 -2.41 -4.34
C SER A 83 11.34 -1.01 -3.89
N CYS A 84 10.07 -0.79 -3.54
CA CYS A 84 9.72 0.46 -2.86
C CYS A 84 10.43 0.54 -1.50
N VAL A 85 10.85 1.75 -1.12
CA VAL A 85 11.64 2.00 0.08
C VAL A 85 10.79 2.69 1.12
N LEU A 86 10.74 2.11 2.32
CA LEU A 86 10.11 2.69 3.49
C LEU A 86 11.23 3.06 4.47
N THR A 87 11.08 4.14 5.24
CA THR A 87 12.04 4.51 6.28
C THR A 87 11.37 4.59 7.65
N ASN A 88 12.15 4.72 8.72
CA ASN A 88 11.65 4.92 10.09
C ASN A 88 12.47 5.95 10.90
N VAL A 89 13.50 6.56 10.32
CA VAL A 89 14.29 7.63 10.92
C VAL A 89 14.53 8.71 9.87
N SER A 90 14.11 9.96 10.13
CA SER A 90 14.27 11.05 9.16
C SER A 90 15.70 11.56 9.01
N ASN A 91 16.53 11.43 10.05
CA ASN A 91 17.88 12.00 10.11
C ASN A 91 18.96 11.02 10.60
N PRO A 92 19.13 9.85 9.95
CA PRO A 92 20.06 8.83 10.40
C PRO A 92 21.52 9.31 10.32
N ARG A 93 22.31 8.96 11.34
CA ARG A 93 23.77 9.08 11.37
C ARG A 93 24.32 7.84 12.08
N SER A 94 25.30 7.16 11.50
CA SER A 94 25.82 5.89 12.03
C SER A 94 26.39 5.99 13.45
N GLN A 95 26.93 7.16 13.83
CA GLN A 95 27.45 7.43 15.17
C GLN A 95 26.36 7.70 16.21
N VAL A 96 25.11 7.90 15.79
CA VAL A 96 24.02 8.35 16.66
C VAL A 96 22.90 7.32 16.63
N LEU A 97 22.82 6.50 17.68
CA LEU A 97 21.77 5.50 17.85
C LEU A 97 20.42 6.19 18.10
N ARG A 98 19.42 5.83 17.29
CA ARG A 98 18.05 6.39 17.34
C ARG A 98 16.96 5.32 17.43
N HIS A 99 17.28 4.13 17.94
CA HIS A 99 16.33 3.02 17.97
C HIS A 99 15.06 3.33 18.78
N SER A 100 15.16 4.18 19.81
CA SER A 100 14.01 4.65 20.59
C SER A 100 13.18 5.77 19.93
N LEU A 101 13.60 6.25 18.75
CA LEU A 101 13.03 7.41 18.06
C LEU A 101 12.45 7.05 16.69
N TYR A 102 12.08 5.78 16.47
CA TYR A 102 11.44 5.39 15.23
C TYR A 102 10.12 6.12 15.03
N GLU A 103 9.99 6.78 13.89
CA GLU A 103 8.81 7.55 13.52
C GLU A 103 7.75 6.63 12.94
N LYS A 104 6.50 6.82 13.38
CA LYS A 104 5.39 5.98 12.94
C LYS A 104 4.94 6.39 11.54
N THR A 105 4.80 5.41 10.66
CA THR A 105 4.24 5.62 9.31
C THR A 105 3.00 4.74 9.17
N LEU A 106 1.88 5.35 8.81
CA LEU A 106 0.62 4.65 8.58
C LEU A 106 0.32 4.59 7.08
N ILE A 107 0.17 3.39 6.54
CA ILE A 107 -0.21 3.17 5.14
C ILE A 107 -1.63 2.61 5.15
N LYS A 108 -2.59 3.44 4.76
CA LYS A 108 -4.02 3.13 4.88
C LYS A 108 -4.53 2.23 3.76
N ARG A 109 -5.72 1.66 3.97
CA ARG A 109 -6.34 0.65 3.13
C ARG A 109 -6.27 0.96 1.65
N GLY A 110 -5.87 -0.03 0.86
CA GLY A 110 -5.88 0.04 -0.60
C GLY A 110 -4.86 1.01 -1.21
N ALA A 111 -4.02 1.67 -0.41
CA ALA A 111 -2.96 2.52 -0.93
C ALA A 111 -1.98 1.71 -1.80
N THR A 112 -1.52 2.32 -2.88
CA THR A 112 -0.53 1.74 -3.79
C THR A 112 0.76 2.55 -3.73
N ILE A 113 1.86 1.89 -3.41
CA ILE A 113 3.21 2.44 -3.54
C ILE A 113 3.85 1.82 -4.77
N GLY A 114 4.13 2.65 -5.77
CA GLY A 114 4.72 2.21 -7.03
C GLY A 114 6.13 1.65 -6.87
N ALA A 115 6.57 0.92 -7.90
CA ALA A 115 7.91 0.34 -7.95
C ALA A 115 8.99 1.41 -7.67
N ASN A 116 9.95 1.09 -6.80
CA ASN A 116 11.07 1.96 -6.46
C ASN A 116 10.69 3.36 -5.94
N ALA A 117 9.45 3.57 -5.47
CA ALA A 117 9.07 4.79 -4.78
C ALA A 117 9.61 4.79 -3.34
N THR A 118 9.92 5.97 -2.80
CA THR A 118 10.49 6.13 -1.45
C THR A 118 9.55 6.93 -0.57
N ILE A 119 9.26 6.42 0.63
CA ILE A 119 8.41 7.05 1.63
C ILE A 119 9.28 7.49 2.81
N VAL A 120 9.40 8.80 3.02
CA VAL A 120 10.03 9.35 4.23
C VAL A 120 9.08 9.10 5.41
N CYS A 121 9.63 8.61 6.52
CA CYS A 121 8.88 8.25 7.72
C CYS A 121 8.14 9.40 8.39
N GLY A 122 7.26 9.05 9.34
CA GLY A 122 6.54 10.02 10.15
C GLY A 122 5.28 10.57 9.49
N ILE A 123 4.84 9.95 8.38
CA ILE A 123 3.70 10.42 7.58
C ILE A 123 2.59 9.36 7.46
N THR A 124 1.42 9.82 7.04
CA THR A 124 0.28 8.97 6.70
C THR A 124 0.01 8.98 5.21
N LEU A 125 -0.11 7.79 4.61
CA LEU A 125 -0.60 7.62 3.25
C LEU A 125 -2.09 7.27 3.28
N GLY A 126 -2.90 8.11 2.64
CA GLY A 126 -4.34 8.01 2.55
C GLY A 126 -4.84 6.75 1.85
N ARG A 127 -6.10 6.40 2.11
CA ARG A 127 -6.78 5.24 1.51
C ARG A 127 -6.79 5.37 0.00
N TYR A 128 -6.47 4.29 -0.69
CA TYR A 128 -6.47 4.25 -2.16
C TYR A 128 -5.62 5.34 -2.84
N CYS A 129 -4.72 6.01 -2.10
CA CYS A 129 -3.75 6.90 -2.72
C CYS A 129 -2.83 6.08 -3.62
N PHE A 130 -2.28 6.73 -4.64
CA PHE A 130 -1.42 6.08 -5.61
C PHE A 130 -0.13 6.86 -5.75
N ILE A 131 0.96 6.29 -5.24
CA ILE A 131 2.31 6.83 -5.40
C ILE A 131 2.89 6.23 -6.68
N ALA A 132 3.21 7.07 -7.66
CA ALA A 132 3.81 6.60 -8.89
C ALA A 132 5.20 6.01 -8.67
N ALA A 133 5.61 5.13 -9.58
CA ALA A 133 6.94 4.54 -9.57
C ALA A 133 8.04 5.63 -9.50
N GLY A 134 9.05 5.40 -8.67
CA GLY A 134 10.18 6.31 -8.48
C GLY A 134 9.89 7.62 -7.76
N ALA A 135 8.66 7.87 -7.28
CA ALA A 135 8.34 9.10 -6.55
C ALA A 135 8.94 9.09 -5.13
N VAL A 136 9.29 10.27 -4.60
CA VAL A 136 9.81 10.42 -3.22
C VAL A 136 8.83 11.23 -2.39
N VAL A 137 8.09 10.58 -1.50
CA VAL A 137 7.03 11.20 -0.70
C VAL A 137 7.58 11.67 0.64
N THR A 138 7.34 12.94 0.97
CA THR A 138 7.91 13.59 2.16
C THR A 138 6.87 14.20 3.09
N ARG A 139 5.58 14.01 2.81
CA ARG A 139 4.45 14.61 3.54
C ARG A 139 3.24 13.68 3.45
N ASP A 140 2.29 13.86 4.35
CA ASP A 140 1.00 13.16 4.31
C ASP A 140 0.34 13.25 2.94
N VAL A 141 -0.31 12.15 2.56
CA VAL A 141 -0.97 11.99 1.27
C VAL A 141 -2.47 11.80 1.49
N PRO A 142 -3.35 12.63 0.91
CA PRO A 142 -4.79 12.46 1.04
C PRO A 142 -5.31 11.13 0.47
N ASP A 143 -6.47 10.68 0.94
CA ASP A 143 -7.19 9.54 0.36
C ASP A 143 -7.39 9.79 -1.16
N TYR A 144 -7.17 8.78 -2.00
CA TYR A 144 -7.24 8.81 -3.47
C TYR A 144 -6.21 9.69 -4.20
N ALA A 145 -5.31 10.40 -3.50
CA ALA A 145 -4.37 11.30 -4.18
C ALA A 145 -3.40 10.53 -5.07
N PHE A 146 -3.17 11.02 -6.29
CA PHE A 146 -2.17 10.52 -7.21
C PHE A 146 -0.89 11.36 -7.13
N ILE A 147 0.19 10.78 -6.60
CA ILE A 147 1.47 11.46 -6.34
C ILE A 147 2.53 11.05 -7.35
N VAL A 148 3.29 12.02 -7.87
CA VAL A 148 4.39 11.79 -8.83
C VAL A 148 5.63 12.64 -8.49
N GLY A 149 6.80 12.18 -8.92
CA GLY A 149 8.03 13.00 -8.97
C GLY A 149 8.88 13.00 -7.70
N VAL A 150 9.98 13.77 -7.75
CA VAL A 150 10.97 13.94 -6.68
C VAL A 150 11.26 15.44 -6.50
N PRO A 151 10.81 16.07 -5.40
CA PRO A 151 9.92 15.51 -4.39
C PRO A 151 8.51 15.23 -4.95
N GLY A 152 7.81 14.29 -4.32
CA GLY A 152 6.47 13.88 -4.67
C GLY A 152 5.48 15.03 -4.55
N ARG A 153 4.66 15.22 -5.58
CA ARG A 153 3.59 16.21 -5.64
C ARG A 153 2.33 15.57 -6.18
N GLN A 154 1.18 16.01 -5.66
CA GLN A 154 -0.10 15.57 -6.18
C GLN A 154 -0.29 16.08 -7.61
N ARG A 155 -0.61 15.15 -8.52
CA ARG A 155 -0.94 15.45 -9.92
C ARG A 155 -2.45 15.35 -10.19
N GLY A 156 -3.19 14.64 -9.34
CA GLY A 156 -4.63 14.48 -9.47
C GLY A 156 -5.16 13.44 -8.48
N TRP A 157 -6.21 12.76 -8.89
CA TRP A 157 -6.90 11.74 -8.12
C TRP A 157 -6.89 10.39 -8.86
N MET A 158 -6.90 9.30 -8.10
CA MET A 158 -6.94 7.93 -8.59
C MET A 158 -8.18 7.23 -8.02
N SER A 159 -8.92 6.50 -8.85
CA SER A 159 -10.03 5.66 -8.39
C SER A 159 -9.52 4.42 -7.64
N ARG A 160 -10.42 3.71 -6.94
CA ARG A 160 -10.09 2.41 -6.33
C ARG A 160 -9.59 1.36 -7.33
N HIS A 161 -10.03 1.46 -8.58
CA HIS A 161 -9.62 0.58 -9.68
C HIS A 161 -8.31 1.03 -10.36
N GLY A 162 -7.62 2.04 -9.83
CA GLY A 162 -6.32 2.47 -10.35
C GLY A 162 -6.40 3.30 -11.64
N HIS A 163 -7.50 4.02 -11.85
CA HIS A 163 -7.66 4.94 -12.99
C HIS A 163 -7.59 6.39 -12.56
N ILE A 164 -6.85 7.20 -13.33
CA ILE A 164 -6.80 8.64 -13.09
C ILE A 164 -8.20 9.21 -13.32
N LEU A 165 -8.73 9.87 -12.29
CA LEU A 165 -10.03 10.49 -12.30
C LEU A 165 -9.96 11.85 -13.03
N LYS A 166 -10.88 12.05 -13.98
CA LYS A 166 -11.02 13.30 -14.72
C LYS A 166 -12.27 14.04 -14.23
N PRO A 167 -12.23 15.38 -14.07
CA PRO A 167 -13.42 16.16 -13.77
C PRO A 167 -14.48 16.02 -14.86
N GLY A 168 -15.69 15.64 -14.47
CA GLY A 168 -16.89 15.70 -15.31
C GLY A 168 -17.81 16.86 -14.90
N PRO A 169 -19.06 16.87 -15.39
CA PRO A 169 -20.08 17.85 -14.99
C PRO A 169 -20.23 17.93 -13.47
N GLU A 170 -20.44 19.15 -12.95
CA GLU A 170 -20.63 19.43 -11.51
C GLU A 170 -19.47 18.98 -10.60
N GLY A 171 -18.28 18.75 -11.18
CA GLY A 171 -17.09 18.29 -10.48
C GLY A 171 -17.13 16.80 -10.10
N ILE A 172 -18.10 16.03 -10.61
CA ILE A 172 -18.17 14.59 -10.41
C ILE A 172 -17.15 13.91 -11.32
N MET A 173 -16.32 13.05 -10.75
CA MET A 173 -15.33 12.24 -11.47
C MET A 173 -15.78 10.79 -11.49
N THR A 174 -15.85 10.17 -12.66
CA THR A 174 -16.33 8.80 -12.79
C THR A 174 -15.18 7.87 -13.15
N CYS A 175 -15.06 6.74 -12.44
CA CYS A 175 -14.10 5.71 -12.79
C CYS A 175 -14.53 5.03 -14.10
N PRO A 176 -13.65 4.94 -15.11
CA PRO A 176 -14.00 4.37 -16.40
C PRO A 176 -14.19 2.84 -16.37
N GLU A 177 -13.70 2.15 -15.34
CA GLU A 177 -13.82 0.69 -15.21
C GLU A 177 -15.04 0.31 -14.37
N SER A 178 -15.18 0.86 -13.16
CA SER A 178 -16.26 0.48 -12.25
C SER A 178 -17.51 1.34 -12.35
N GLY A 179 -17.43 2.51 -13.01
CA GLY A 179 -18.53 3.49 -13.01
C GLY A 179 -18.73 4.22 -11.68
N PHE A 180 -17.94 3.92 -10.64
CA PHE A 180 -18.02 4.63 -9.36
C PHE A 180 -17.73 6.12 -9.53
N ARG A 181 -18.53 6.94 -8.86
CA ARG A 181 -18.49 8.39 -8.86
C ARG A 181 -17.74 8.88 -7.64
N TYR A 182 -16.96 9.93 -7.86
CA TYR A 182 -16.13 10.57 -6.85
C TYR A 182 -16.33 12.06 -6.90
N LYS A 183 -16.23 12.72 -5.75
CA LYS A 183 -16.33 14.18 -5.67
C LYS A 183 -15.45 14.71 -4.56
N GLU A 184 -14.82 15.86 -4.80
CA GLU A 184 -14.18 16.61 -3.72
C GLU A 184 -15.27 17.25 -2.87
N VAL A 185 -15.37 16.83 -1.61
CA VAL A 185 -16.36 17.34 -0.64
C VAL A 185 -15.86 18.58 0.09
N SER A 186 -14.54 18.76 0.13
CA SER A 186 -13.82 19.95 0.58
C SER A 186 -12.46 19.98 -0.12
N PRO A 187 -11.76 21.12 -0.16
CA PRO A 187 -10.45 21.22 -0.83
C PRO A 187 -9.49 20.11 -0.37
N GLY A 188 -9.01 19.30 -1.32
CA GLY A 188 -8.06 18.22 -1.04
C GLY A 188 -8.65 16.99 -0.36
N THR A 189 -9.98 16.87 -0.29
CA THR A 189 -10.67 15.70 0.28
C THR A 189 -11.62 15.09 -0.73
N LEU A 190 -11.18 14.03 -1.40
CA LEU A 190 -12.00 13.26 -2.33
C LEU A 190 -12.75 12.14 -1.60
N LYS A 191 -14.01 11.92 -1.96
CA LYS A 191 -14.84 10.80 -1.49
C LYS A 191 -15.41 10.01 -2.67
N CYS A 192 -15.50 8.69 -2.49
CA CYS A 192 -16.35 7.86 -3.35
C CYS A 192 -17.80 8.06 -2.92
N LEU A 193 -18.69 8.34 -3.88
CA LEU A 193 -20.11 8.57 -3.63
C LEU A 193 -20.94 7.29 -3.63
N ASP A 194 -20.40 6.21 -4.21
CA ASP A 194 -21.16 4.98 -4.49
C ASP A 194 -20.76 3.80 -3.58
N LEU A 195 -19.64 3.89 -2.86
CA LEU A 195 -19.16 2.82 -1.97
C LEU A 195 -18.33 3.41 -0.83
N ASN A 196 -18.57 2.99 0.41
CA ASN A 196 -17.79 3.44 1.57
C ASN A 196 -16.31 2.99 1.46
N GLU A 197 -15.37 3.82 1.91
CA GLU A 197 -13.93 3.52 1.89
C GLU A 197 -13.52 2.23 2.62
N GLU A 198 -14.28 1.81 3.62
CA GLU A 198 -14.00 0.59 4.39
C GLU A 198 -14.67 -0.65 3.83
N GLU A 199 -15.62 -0.49 2.91
CA GLU A 199 -16.31 -1.62 2.30
C GLU A 199 -15.43 -2.30 1.25
N PRO A 200 -15.38 -3.65 1.24
CA PRO A 200 -14.69 -4.39 0.21
C PRO A 200 -15.33 -4.13 -1.16
N LEU A 201 -14.53 -4.27 -2.22
CA LEU A 201 -15.07 -4.23 -3.57
C LEU A 201 -16.06 -5.39 -3.79
N PRO A 202 -17.21 -5.16 -4.45
CA PRO A 202 -18.09 -6.23 -4.91
C PRO A 202 -17.30 -7.26 -5.73
N GLU A 203 -17.58 -8.56 -5.57
CA GLU A 203 -16.79 -9.63 -6.19
C GLU A 203 -16.69 -9.51 -7.72
N ASN A 204 -17.77 -9.04 -8.36
CA ASN A 204 -17.82 -8.81 -9.81
C ASN A 204 -16.96 -7.62 -10.27
N LEU A 205 -16.61 -6.70 -9.37
CA LEU A 205 -15.74 -5.54 -9.61
C LEU A 205 -14.32 -5.74 -9.07
N ALA A 206 -14.03 -6.87 -8.40
CA ALA A 206 -12.72 -7.20 -7.87
C ALA A 206 -11.84 -7.98 -8.89
N LYS A 207 -12.38 -8.28 -10.08
CA LYS A 207 -11.68 -8.99 -11.16
C LYS A 207 -11.66 -8.11 -12.40
N GLY A 208 -10.45 -7.77 -12.89
CA GLY A 208 -10.29 -7.04 -14.14
C GLY A 208 -10.71 -7.90 -15.33
N SER A 209 -11.53 -7.34 -16.22
CA SER A 209 -12.01 -7.98 -17.46
C SER A 209 -11.30 -7.48 -18.72
N GLU A 210 -10.70 -6.29 -18.65
CA GLU A 210 -10.01 -5.62 -19.75
C GLU A 210 -8.65 -5.07 -19.30
N ASN A 211 -7.73 -4.86 -20.24
CA ASN A 211 -6.44 -4.27 -19.90
C ASN A 211 -6.54 -2.74 -19.74
N TYR A 212 -5.65 -2.17 -18.92
CA TYR A 212 -5.64 -0.73 -18.61
C TYR A 212 -5.54 0.18 -19.85
N ARG A 213 -4.78 -0.24 -20.88
CA ARG A 213 -4.59 0.58 -22.10
C ARG A 213 -5.90 0.70 -22.90
N ALA A 214 -6.63 -0.41 -23.06
CA ALA A 214 -7.91 -0.45 -23.75
C ALA A 214 -8.96 0.45 -23.07
N ILE A 215 -9.08 0.38 -21.74
CA ILE A 215 -9.99 1.25 -20.98
C ILE A 215 -9.62 2.72 -21.15
N LYS A 216 -8.31 3.02 -21.08
CA LYS A 216 -7.82 4.39 -21.23
C LYS A 216 -8.08 4.97 -22.62
N GLU A 217 -7.99 4.16 -23.68
CA GLU A 217 -8.29 4.57 -25.06
C GLU A 217 -9.79 4.87 -25.26
N LYS A 218 -10.68 4.05 -24.68
CA LYS A 218 -12.14 4.29 -24.69
C LYS A 218 -12.57 5.54 -23.90
N SER A 219 -11.72 5.99 -22.97
CA SER A 219 -12.00 7.10 -22.03
C SER A 219 -11.32 8.42 -22.40
N LYS A 220 -10.68 8.49 -23.58
CA LYS A 220 -10.13 9.72 -24.14
C LYS A 220 -11.20 10.48 -24.89
#